data_AF-A0A6L5X8W1-F1
#
_entry.id   AF-A0A6L5X8W1-F1
#
_cell.length_a   1.000
_cell.length_b   1.000
_cell.length_c   1.000
_cell.angle_alpha   90.00
_cell.angle_beta   90.00
_cell.angle_gamma   90.00
#
_symmetry.space_group_name_H-M   'P 1'
#
loop_
_entity.id
_entity.type
_entity.pdbx_description
1 polymer ?
#
loop_
_entity_poly.entity_id
_entity_poly.type
_entity_poly.pdbx_seq_one_letter_code
_entity_poly.pdbx_strand_id
1 'polypeptide(L)'
;MMTYTTLTGYLSAIENDNFGEWIIDRKNKGTLENPIQMPYITYSNMVDHFIEDVYDFVSKHPEYESNRYHDILETNNIKWEKESMQNTDVSSLDGKCVVALLVGTVRADRFCDGVLLSFFKSGVIKKWLLRLKEIDEE
;
A
#
# COMPACT_ATOMS: atom_id res chain seq x y z
N MET A 1 -10.91 -19.89 10.37
CA MET A 1 -11.28 -19.39 9.03
C MET A 1 -10.18 -18.42 8.66
N MET A 2 -9.53 -18.59 7.51
CA MET A 2 -8.45 -17.68 7.10
C MET A 2 -9.08 -16.37 6.64
N THR A 3 -8.80 -15.29 7.36
CA THR A 3 -9.42 -13.97 7.17
C THR A 3 -8.73 -13.20 6.06
N TYR A 4 -7.40 -13.31 5.95
CA TYR A 4 -6.59 -12.45 5.10
C TYR A 4 -6.23 -13.08 3.75
N THR A 5 -6.80 -14.23 3.38
CA THR A 5 -6.43 -15.00 2.18
C THR A 5 -6.44 -14.17 0.89
N THR A 6 -7.39 -13.25 0.75
CA THR A 6 -7.47 -12.36 -0.43
C THR A 6 -6.23 -11.46 -0.52
N LEU A 7 -5.80 -10.89 0.62
CA LEU A 7 -4.63 -10.00 0.67
C LEU A 7 -3.31 -10.79 0.61
N THR A 8 -3.22 -11.91 1.33
CA THR A 8 -1.99 -12.71 1.40
C THR A 8 -1.73 -13.50 0.11
N GLY A 9 -2.74 -13.66 -0.74
CA GLY A 9 -2.60 -14.23 -2.09
C GLY A 9 -1.62 -13.46 -2.99
N TYR A 10 -1.39 -12.17 -2.73
CA TYR A 10 -0.44 -11.34 -3.50
C TYR A 10 1.03 -11.66 -3.23
N LEU A 11 1.36 -12.42 -2.19
CA LEU A 11 2.74 -12.74 -1.81
C LEU A 11 3.57 -13.33 -2.96
N SER A 12 2.97 -14.20 -3.79
CA SER A 12 3.64 -14.81 -4.94
C SER A 12 3.75 -13.86 -6.13
N ALA A 13 2.73 -13.01 -6.36
CA ALA A 13 2.71 -12.05 -7.45
C ALA A 13 3.75 -10.93 -7.26
N ILE A 14 3.94 -10.47 -6.01
CA ILE A 14 4.88 -9.40 -5.66
C ILE A 14 6.33 -9.72 -6.06
N GLU A 15 6.75 -11.00 -6.05
CA GLU A 15 8.14 -11.36 -6.37
C GLU A 15 8.50 -11.16 -7.85
N ASN A 16 7.51 -11.14 -8.73
CA ASN A 16 7.72 -11.12 -10.18
C ASN A 16 7.18 -9.85 -10.85
N ASP A 17 6.68 -8.90 -10.07
CA ASP A 17 6.04 -7.69 -10.58
C ASP A 17 6.98 -6.47 -10.50
N ASN A 18 6.83 -5.53 -11.44
CA ASN A 18 7.62 -4.29 -11.45
C ASN A 18 6.96 -3.14 -10.65
N PHE A 19 5.74 -3.39 -10.15
CA PHE A 19 4.83 -2.52 -9.39
C PHE A 19 4.30 -1.32 -10.18
N GLY A 20 5.11 -0.74 -11.05
CA GLY A 20 4.75 0.43 -11.85
C GLY A 20 5.96 1.24 -12.24
N GLU A 21 5.73 2.23 -13.08
CA GLU A 21 6.76 3.09 -13.65
C GLU A 21 6.37 4.56 -13.67
N TRP A 22 7.39 5.41 -13.58
CA TRP A 22 7.24 6.85 -13.75
C TRP A 22 7.24 7.18 -15.24
N ILE A 23 6.14 7.77 -15.69
CA ILE A 23 6.03 8.31 -17.04
C ILE A 23 6.52 9.75 -17.01
N ILE A 24 7.66 9.99 -17.67
CA ILE A 24 8.30 11.29 -17.74
C ILE A 24 8.24 11.76 -19.19
N ASP A 25 7.62 12.92 -19.40
CA ASP A 25 7.63 13.60 -20.68
C ASP A 25 9.04 14.14 -20.97
N ARG A 26 9.63 13.64 -22.07
CA ARG A 26 10.95 14.05 -22.58
C ARG A 26 10.85 14.69 -23.96
N LYS A 27 9.64 14.87 -24.49
CA LYS A 27 9.39 15.28 -25.88
C LYS A 27 8.90 16.72 -25.96
N ASN A 28 8.04 17.14 -25.03
CA ASN A 28 7.44 18.47 -25.07
C ASN A 28 8.39 19.56 -24.54
N LYS A 29 8.18 20.79 -25.02
CA LYS A 29 9.13 21.90 -24.82
C LYS A 29 8.77 22.83 -23.66
N GLY A 30 7.58 22.68 -23.09
CA GLY A 30 7.10 23.53 -21.99
C GLY A 30 6.62 24.90 -22.44
N THR A 31 6.30 25.06 -23.73
CA THR A 31 5.72 26.30 -24.29
C THR A 31 4.20 26.24 -24.26
N LEU A 32 3.51 27.37 -24.44
CA LEU A 32 2.04 27.39 -24.48
C LEU A 32 1.46 26.49 -25.59
N GLU A 33 2.13 26.44 -26.75
CA GLU A 33 1.74 25.61 -27.89
C GLU A 33 2.23 24.16 -27.78
N ASN A 34 3.15 23.86 -26.85
CA ASN A 34 3.70 22.53 -26.63
C ASN A 34 4.02 22.30 -25.13
N PRO A 35 2.97 22.18 -24.28
CA PRO A 35 3.14 22.12 -22.83
C PRO A 35 3.76 20.79 -22.39
N ILE A 36 4.54 20.83 -21.31
CA ILE A 36 5.05 19.62 -20.66
C ILE A 36 3.90 18.93 -19.93
N GLN A 37 3.79 17.62 -20.14
CA GLN A 37 2.98 16.77 -19.28
C GLN A 37 3.74 16.52 -17.98
N MET A 38 3.12 16.85 -16.84
CA MET A 38 3.71 16.58 -15.54
C MET A 38 3.94 15.07 -15.35
N PRO A 39 5.06 14.66 -14.73
CA PRO A 39 5.31 13.26 -14.44
C PRO A 39 4.18 12.64 -13.63
N TYR A 40 3.83 11.40 -13.97
CA TYR A 40 2.82 10.62 -13.28
C TYR A 40 3.24 9.15 -13.23
N ILE A 41 2.56 8.35 -12.43
CA ILE A 41 2.80 6.91 -12.35
C ILE A 41 1.72 6.13 -13.05
N THR A 42 2.14 5.06 -13.71
CA THR A 42 1.27 3.96 -14.13
C THR A 42 1.61 2.74 -13.29
N TYR A 43 0.63 2.25 -12.53
CA TYR A 43 0.75 1.02 -11.76
C TYR A 43 0.60 -0.21 -12.65
N SER A 44 1.15 -1.34 -12.20
CA SER A 44 0.90 -2.63 -12.83
C SER A 44 -0.51 -3.12 -12.51
N ASN A 45 -1.06 -4.01 -13.34
CA ASN A 45 -2.34 -4.65 -13.05
C ASN A 45 -2.36 -5.35 -11.68
N MET A 46 -1.21 -5.86 -11.20
CA MET A 46 -1.12 -6.47 -9.87
C MET A 46 -1.39 -5.44 -8.78
N VAL A 47 -0.77 -4.25 -8.88
CA VAL A 47 -0.97 -3.18 -7.90
C VAL A 47 -2.38 -2.61 -7.97
N ASP A 48 -2.96 -2.46 -9.16
CA ASP A 48 -4.34 -1.99 -9.31
C ASP A 48 -5.33 -2.93 -8.61
N HIS A 49 -5.26 -4.24 -8.86
CA HIS A 49 -6.11 -5.21 -8.17
C HIS A 49 -5.83 -5.27 -6.67
N PHE A 50 -4.58 -5.12 -6.24
CA PHE A 50 -4.24 -5.06 -4.82
C PHE A 50 -4.94 -3.89 -4.12
N ILE A 51 -4.98 -2.71 -4.75
CA ILE A 51 -5.69 -1.54 -4.22
C ILE A 51 -7.19 -1.84 -4.09
N GLU A 52 -7.79 -2.43 -5.14
CA GLU A 52 -9.19 -2.83 -5.13
C GLU A 52 -9.48 -3.82 -4.00
N ASP A 53 -8.69 -4.88 -3.87
CA ASP A 53 -8.84 -5.92 -2.84
C ASP A 53 -8.63 -5.40 -1.43
N VAL A 54 -7.74 -4.42 -1.21
CA VAL A 54 -7.61 -3.75 0.10
C VAL A 54 -8.90 -3.01 0.46
N TYR A 55 -9.50 -2.27 -0.49
CA TYR A 55 -10.77 -1.58 -0.25
C TYR A 55 -11.93 -2.56 -0.06
N ASP A 56 -11.99 -3.59 -0.88
CA ASP A 56 -12.98 -4.64 -0.82
C ASP A 56 -12.93 -5.37 0.53
N PHE A 57 -11.73 -5.71 1.00
CA PHE A 57 -11.52 -6.32 2.31
C PHE A 57 -12.09 -5.43 3.42
N VAL A 58 -11.66 -4.18 3.53
CA VAL A 58 -12.12 -3.32 4.62
C VAL A 58 -13.60 -2.92 4.52
N SER A 59 -14.21 -3.01 3.33
CA SER A 59 -15.65 -2.81 3.17
C SER A 59 -16.47 -3.98 3.74
N LYS A 60 -15.96 -5.20 3.62
CA LYS A 60 -16.58 -6.44 4.11
C LYS A 60 -16.29 -6.68 5.60
N HIS A 61 -15.25 -6.04 6.13
CA HIS A 61 -14.75 -6.20 7.49
C HIS A 61 -14.73 -4.88 8.28
N PRO A 62 -15.92 -4.36 8.69
CA PRO A 62 -16.03 -3.07 9.39
C PRO A 62 -15.28 -3.04 10.74
N GLU A 63 -15.01 -4.19 11.36
CA GLU A 63 -14.23 -4.34 12.60
C GLU A 63 -12.79 -3.81 12.50
N TYR A 64 -12.25 -3.67 11.28
CA TYR A 64 -10.93 -3.08 11.04
C TYR A 64 -10.93 -1.55 11.04
N GLU A 65 -12.11 -0.93 11.13
CA GLU A 65 -12.28 0.53 11.27
C GLU A 65 -11.41 1.33 10.28
N SER A 66 -11.46 1.01 8.98
CA SER A 66 -10.55 1.60 7.98
C SER A 66 -10.63 3.12 7.84
N ASN A 67 -11.68 3.76 8.34
CA ASN A 67 -11.78 5.22 8.42
C ASN A 67 -10.99 5.83 9.60
N ARG A 68 -10.57 5.01 10.55
CA ARG A 68 -9.78 5.36 11.74
C ARG A 68 -8.37 4.77 11.71
N TYR A 69 -7.89 4.41 10.51
CA TYR A 69 -6.53 3.89 10.34
C TYR A 69 -5.47 4.79 10.97
N HIS A 70 -5.64 6.12 10.92
CA HIS A 70 -4.73 7.07 11.55
C HIS A 70 -4.68 6.90 13.07
N ASP A 71 -5.83 6.88 13.76
CA ASP A 71 -5.93 6.66 15.20
C ASP A 71 -5.35 5.29 15.63
N ILE A 72 -5.58 4.26 14.81
CA ILE A 72 -5.08 2.89 15.06
C ILE A 72 -3.56 2.89 15.00
N LEU A 73 -2.97 3.50 13.97
CA LEU A 73 -1.52 3.62 13.85
C LEU A 73 -0.94 4.40 15.05
N GLU A 74 -1.54 5.55 15.40
CA GLU A 74 -1.06 6.40 16.50
C GLU A 74 -1.10 5.68 17.85
N THR A 75 -2.19 4.94 18.13
CA THR A 75 -2.34 4.14 19.36
C THR A 75 -1.29 3.03 19.46
N ASN A 76 -0.80 2.54 18.32
CA ASN A 76 0.29 1.56 18.23
C ASN A 76 1.68 2.21 18.13
N ASN A 77 1.80 3.52 18.41
CA ASN A 77 3.02 4.31 18.33
C ASN A 77 3.64 4.39 16.91
N ILE A 78 2.80 4.30 15.88
CA ILE A 78 3.20 4.41 14.48
C ILE A 78 2.65 5.72 13.93
N LYS A 79 3.52 6.60 13.44
CA LYS A 79 3.08 7.82 12.75
C LYS A 79 2.71 7.49 11.32
N TRP A 80 1.71 8.18 10.78
CA TRP A 80 1.37 8.11 9.35
C TRP A 80 2.36 8.92 8.51
N GLU A 81 3.63 8.53 8.59
CA GLU A 81 4.78 9.09 7.90
C GLU A 81 5.58 7.95 7.30
N LYS A 82 6.15 8.17 6.11
CA LYS A 82 6.83 7.12 5.34
C LYS A 82 7.87 6.35 6.16
N GLU A 83 8.78 7.08 6.82
CA GLU A 83 9.86 6.48 7.59
C GLU A 83 9.33 5.68 8.79
N SER A 84 8.36 6.22 9.52
CA SER A 84 7.76 5.54 10.67
C SER A 84 7.08 4.24 10.26
N MET A 85 6.26 4.26 9.21
CA MET A 85 5.56 3.07 8.73
C MET A 85 6.53 2.01 8.17
N GLN A 86 7.53 2.42 7.38
CA GLN A 86 8.48 1.48 6.77
C GLN A 86 9.36 0.77 7.81
N ASN A 87 9.76 1.48 8.87
CA ASN A 87 10.66 0.95 9.89
C ASN A 87 9.95 0.25 11.04
N THR A 88 8.61 0.21 11.03
CA THR A 88 7.83 -0.46 12.07
C THR A 88 8.13 -1.96 12.10
N ASP A 89 8.39 -2.47 13.31
CA ASP A 89 8.39 -3.90 13.56
C ASP A 89 6.93 -4.38 13.64
N VAL A 90 6.55 -5.28 12.73
CA VAL A 90 5.17 -5.77 12.63
C VAL A 90 4.99 -7.13 13.30
N SER A 91 6.07 -7.75 13.80
CA SER A 91 6.03 -9.10 14.38
C SER A 91 5.06 -9.23 15.55
N SER A 92 4.90 -8.16 16.34
CA SER A 92 4.01 -8.09 17.51
C SER A 92 2.68 -7.41 17.23
N LEU A 93 2.46 -6.89 16.02
CA LEU A 93 1.22 -6.19 15.68
C LEU A 93 0.09 -7.17 15.43
N ASP A 94 -1.11 -6.76 15.80
CA ASP A 94 -2.33 -7.47 15.45
C ASP A 94 -2.74 -7.18 14.00
N GLY A 95 -3.66 -7.98 13.48
CA GLY A 95 -4.10 -7.84 12.09
C GLY A 95 -4.80 -6.51 11.81
N LYS A 96 -5.40 -5.90 12.84
CA LYS A 96 -6.06 -4.60 12.72
C LYS A 96 -5.06 -3.48 12.44
N CYS A 97 -3.96 -3.44 13.17
CA CYS A 97 -2.89 -2.49 12.96
C CYS A 97 -2.17 -2.73 11.62
N VAL A 98 -1.97 -3.99 11.23
CA VAL A 98 -1.36 -4.31 9.93
C VAL A 98 -2.25 -3.91 8.75
N VAL A 99 -3.57 -4.11 8.84
CA VAL A 99 -4.52 -3.60 7.84
C VAL A 99 -4.56 -2.07 7.84
N ALA A 100 -4.44 -1.42 9.00
CA ALA A 100 -4.34 0.04 9.07
C ALA A 100 -3.08 0.58 8.35
N LEU A 101 -1.94 -0.14 8.42
CA LEU A 101 -0.74 0.17 7.63
C LEU A 101 -1.03 0.08 6.12
N LEU A 102 -1.67 -1.01 5.67
CA LEU A 102 -2.03 -1.20 4.25
C LEU A 102 -2.96 -0.07 3.74
N VAL A 103 -4.04 0.21 4.47
CA VAL A 103 -4.98 1.30 4.15
C VAL A 103 -4.28 2.64 4.15
N GLY A 104 -3.45 2.91 5.16
CA GLY A 104 -2.68 4.14 5.28
C GLY A 104 -1.76 4.37 4.10
N THR A 105 -1.07 3.33 3.63
CA THR A 105 -0.19 3.41 2.46
C THR A 105 -0.95 3.59 1.16
N VAL A 106 -2.02 2.82 0.93
CA VAL A 106 -2.87 2.96 -0.27
C VAL A 106 -3.50 4.35 -0.34
N ARG A 107 -3.92 4.91 0.80
CA ARG A 107 -4.48 6.28 0.85
C ARG A 107 -3.42 7.36 0.69
N ALA A 108 -2.19 7.14 1.17
CA ALA A 108 -1.10 8.12 1.04
C ALA A 108 -0.76 8.44 -0.42
N ASP A 109 -0.94 7.47 -1.33
CA ASP A 109 -0.68 7.65 -2.75
C ASP A 109 -1.58 8.70 -3.42
N ARG A 110 -2.78 8.94 -2.86
CA ARG A 110 -3.67 10.01 -3.33
C ARG A 110 -3.15 11.42 -3.06
N PHE A 111 -2.15 11.55 -2.17
CA PHE A 111 -1.57 12.83 -1.77
C PHE A 111 -0.18 13.06 -2.36
N CYS A 112 0.52 11.99 -2.75
CA CYS A 112 1.85 12.06 -3.31
C CYS A 112 2.06 10.86 -4.24
N ASP A 113 2.07 11.14 -5.54
CA ASP A 113 2.25 10.13 -6.58
C ASP A 113 3.51 9.31 -6.31
N GLY A 114 3.34 7.99 -6.22
CA GLY A 114 4.44 7.04 -6.11
C GLY A 114 4.90 6.74 -4.71
N VAL A 115 4.15 7.20 -3.70
CA VAL A 115 4.31 6.69 -2.35
C VAL A 115 4.08 5.19 -2.35
N LEU A 116 2.97 4.69 -2.89
CA LEU A 116 2.67 3.26 -2.88
C LEU A 116 3.72 2.45 -3.65
N LEU A 117 4.16 2.94 -4.83
CA LEU A 117 5.28 2.35 -5.57
C LEU A 117 6.54 2.22 -4.71
N SER A 118 6.85 3.24 -3.91
CA SER A 118 8.04 3.23 -3.05
C SER A 118 7.93 2.24 -1.88
N PHE A 119 6.72 1.97 -1.38
CA PHE A 119 6.47 0.97 -0.34
C PHE A 119 6.55 -0.46 -0.88
N PHE A 120 6.05 -0.71 -2.10
CA PHE A 120 6.26 -2.00 -2.76
C PHE A 120 7.75 -2.27 -2.99
N LYS A 121 8.47 -1.30 -3.55
CA LYS A 121 9.92 -1.43 -3.82
C LYS A 121 10.77 -1.58 -2.57
N SER A 122 10.34 -1.07 -1.41
CA SER A 122 11.05 -1.27 -0.16
C SER A 122 10.79 -2.64 0.48
N GLY A 123 9.86 -3.44 -0.07
CA GLY A 123 9.51 -4.77 0.44
C GLY A 123 8.62 -4.78 1.69
N VAL A 124 8.18 -3.61 2.18
CA VAL A 124 7.41 -3.53 3.43
C VAL A 124 5.99 -4.05 3.25
N ILE A 125 5.38 -3.89 2.07
CA ILE A 125 4.07 -4.50 1.77
C ILE A 125 4.15 -6.02 1.91
N LYS A 126 5.19 -6.65 1.35
CA LYS A 126 5.43 -8.09 1.50
C LYS A 126 5.57 -8.48 2.98
N LYS A 127 6.33 -7.71 3.76
CA LYS A 127 6.50 -7.92 5.21
C LYS A 127 5.16 -7.89 5.94
N TRP A 128 4.29 -6.94 5.63
CA TRP A 128 2.97 -6.81 6.23
C TRP A 128 2.03 -7.95 5.84
N LEU A 129 2.03 -8.35 4.57
CA LEU A 129 1.25 -9.50 4.12
C LEU A 129 1.72 -10.82 4.74
N LEU A 130 3.03 -11.01 4.96
CA LEU A 130 3.55 -12.16 5.70
C LEU A 130 3.03 -12.17 7.13
N ARG A 131 3.01 -11.02 7.82
CA ARG A 131 2.46 -10.93 9.17
C ARG A 131 0.97 -11.30 9.21
N LEU A 132 0.17 -10.82 8.25
CA LEU A 132 -1.24 -11.22 8.15
C LEU A 132 -1.41 -12.72 7.93
N LYS A 133 -0.53 -13.32 7.12
CA LYS A 133 -0.53 -14.77 6.90
C LYS A 133 -0.21 -15.53 8.18
N GLU A 134 0.79 -15.09 8.94
CA GLU A 134 1.13 -15.68 10.24
C GLU A 134 -0.07 -15.64 11.20
N ILE A 135 -0.80 -14.53 11.27
CA ILE A 135 -1.99 -14.39 12.13
C ILE A 135 -3.12 -15.35 11.72
N ASP A 136 -3.26 -15.67 10.43
CA ASP A 136 -4.25 -16.67 9.96
C ASP A 136 -3.84 -18.12 10.28
N GLU A 137 -2.55 -18.36 10.52
CA GLU A 137 -1.95 -19.68 10.81
C GLU A 137 -1.75 -19.94 12.32
N GLU A 138 -1.88 -18.92 13.17
CA GLU A 138 -1.92 -18.96 14.64
C GLU A 138 -3.23 -19.60 15.18
#